data_AF-I3SQE1-F1
#
_entry.id   AF-I3SQE1-F1
#
_cell.length_a   1.000
_cell.length_b   1.000
_cell.length_c   1.000
_cell.angle_alpha   90.00
_cell.angle_beta   90.00
_cell.angle_gamma   90.00
#
_symmetry.space_group_name_H-M   'P 1'
#
loop_
_entity.id
_entity.type
_entity.pdbx_description
1 polymer ?
#
loop_
_entity_poly.entity_id
_entity_poly.type
_entity_poly.pdbx_seq_one_letter_code
_entity_poly.pdbx_strand_id
1 'polypeptide(L)'
;MEQGWRSVVKVRQQHVSQLRTVFHLEQISVMTNLGILDDVEKIIYDVDQGFSFCFNIISCAWYFATLIGDIVPVKSNWAMIIPRTERYLFSVEIVPICCGDLIFLPPNVVASLGPNIGPIVICTRVAKTFTLLDPFTLTHCFLDAHQYWKAPFTHSFNRTQLVEYVVLDIVLLQDNQQDNQDEEEEVVEENREKKYAAAAAAAKKYRLADAVVARVKDTGNNDTTFQIRTHLGRILKPGDHALGYDLSGGEGGADTNTNNNLPAAILISKISYAEVNGRVVAVKDKWESDYQLFFNDLQQDPQLLFKITAAYRNPNNHYTYGGPFVDPPTRPFDPLEDLLDG
;
A
#
# COMPACT_ATOMS: atom_id res chain seq x y z
N MET A 1 -20.12 -23.91 -12.93
CA MET A 1 -20.32 -23.65 -11.49
C MET A 1 -21.09 -24.82 -10.91
N GLU A 2 -20.43 -25.67 -10.13
CA GLU A 2 -20.99 -26.89 -9.54
C GLU A 2 -22.10 -26.58 -8.52
N GLN A 3 -22.97 -27.56 -8.32
CA GLN A 3 -24.16 -27.52 -7.47
C GLN A 3 -23.77 -27.34 -5.99
N GLY A 4 -24.26 -26.28 -5.33
CA GLY A 4 -24.14 -26.15 -3.87
C GLY A 4 -24.46 -24.75 -3.33
N TRP A 5 -23.74 -23.74 -3.80
CA TRP A 5 -23.71 -22.41 -3.17
C TRP A 5 -24.90 -21.52 -3.58
N ARG A 6 -25.40 -20.71 -2.65
CA ARG A 6 -26.48 -19.71 -2.90
C ARG A 6 -25.94 -18.33 -3.22
N SER A 7 -24.77 -17.97 -2.70
CA SER A 7 -24.17 -16.66 -2.91
C SER A 7 -22.69 -16.78 -3.22
N VAL A 8 -22.19 -15.91 -4.10
CA VAL A 8 -20.77 -15.82 -4.43
C VAL A 8 -20.34 -14.37 -4.33
N VAL A 9 -19.25 -14.10 -3.61
CA VAL A 9 -18.58 -12.80 -3.59
C VAL A 9 -17.32 -12.90 -4.45
N LYS A 10 -17.28 -12.14 -5.55
CA LYS A 10 -16.11 -12.04 -6.42
C LYS A 10 -15.33 -10.79 -6.07
N VAL A 11 -14.08 -10.96 -5.66
CA VAL A 11 -13.16 -9.87 -5.31
C VAL A 11 -12.10 -9.76 -6.40
N ARG A 12 -12.00 -8.57 -7.00
CA ARG A 12 -11.09 -8.30 -8.12
C ARG A 12 -10.27 -7.05 -7.88
N GLN A 13 -9.03 -7.09 -8.33
CA GLN A 13 -8.16 -5.93 -8.46
C GLN A 13 -7.52 -5.99 -9.84
N GLN A 14 -8.06 -5.21 -10.78
CA GLN A 14 -7.62 -5.25 -12.19
C GLN A 14 -6.30 -4.52 -12.38
N HIS A 15 -5.56 -4.84 -13.44
CA HIS A 15 -4.35 -4.10 -13.83
C HIS A 15 -3.27 -4.04 -12.74
N VAL A 16 -3.21 -4.98 -11.80
CA VAL A 16 -2.16 -5.02 -10.79
C VAL A 16 -1.34 -6.29 -10.95
N SER A 17 -0.01 -6.15 -10.98
CA SER A 17 0.93 -7.26 -11.14
C SER A 17 1.15 -8.08 -9.87
N GLN A 18 0.84 -7.49 -8.70
CA GLN A 18 1.02 -8.10 -7.38
C GLN A 18 -0.23 -7.93 -6.51
N LEU A 19 -0.64 -9.00 -5.81
CA LEU A 19 -1.84 -9.02 -4.98
C LEU A 19 -1.64 -8.35 -3.60
N ARG A 20 -0.89 -7.24 -3.52
CA ARG A 20 -0.49 -6.65 -2.23
C ARG A 20 -1.68 -6.16 -1.40
N THR A 21 -2.66 -5.52 -2.03
CA THR A 21 -3.87 -5.05 -1.34
C THR A 21 -4.71 -6.22 -0.85
N VAL A 22 -4.75 -7.33 -1.58
CA VAL A 22 -5.44 -8.56 -1.17
C VAL A 22 -4.67 -9.31 -0.08
N PHE A 23 -3.34 -9.34 -0.15
CA PHE A 23 -2.50 -9.86 0.92
C PHE A 23 -2.71 -9.06 2.22
N HIS A 24 -2.81 -7.73 2.13
CA HIS A 24 -3.16 -6.90 3.28
C HIS A 24 -4.55 -7.21 3.85
N LEU A 25 -5.55 -7.43 3.00
CA LEU A 25 -6.87 -7.91 3.41
C LEU A 25 -6.77 -9.24 4.18
N GLU A 26 -5.94 -10.16 3.70
CA GLU A 26 -5.71 -11.45 4.34
C GLU A 26 -5.07 -11.32 5.72
N GLN A 27 -4.00 -10.52 5.82
CA GLN A 27 -3.32 -10.26 7.09
C GLN A 27 -4.26 -9.64 8.12
N ILE A 28 -5.06 -8.63 7.72
CA ILE A 28 -6.05 -8.04 8.62
C ILE A 28 -7.06 -9.08 9.08
N SER A 29 -7.61 -9.86 8.14
CA SER A 29 -8.62 -10.89 8.45
C SER A 29 -8.11 -11.91 9.47
N VAL A 30 -6.86 -12.36 9.32
CA VAL A 30 -6.20 -13.32 10.22
C VAL A 30 -5.90 -12.69 11.58
N MET A 31 -5.29 -11.50 11.61
CA MET A 31 -4.85 -10.84 12.84
C MET A 31 -6.00 -10.42 13.75
N THR A 32 -7.11 -10.01 13.15
CA THR A 32 -8.29 -9.53 13.89
C THR A 32 -9.24 -10.65 14.27
N ASN A 33 -8.96 -11.89 13.82
CA ASN A 33 -9.80 -13.07 14.02
C ASN A 33 -11.30 -12.76 13.79
N LEU A 34 -11.60 -12.02 12.73
CA LEU A 34 -12.92 -11.42 12.52
C LEU A 34 -14.02 -12.48 12.22
N GLY A 35 -13.74 -13.78 12.33
CA GLY A 35 -14.70 -14.87 12.04
C GLY A 35 -15.26 -14.84 10.61
N ILE A 36 -14.69 -13.98 9.76
CA ILE A 36 -15.19 -13.57 8.43
C ILE A 36 -15.45 -14.77 7.51
N LEU A 37 -14.74 -15.86 7.77
CA LEU A 37 -14.61 -17.00 6.88
C LEU A 37 -15.11 -18.30 7.47
N ASP A 38 -15.65 -18.28 8.70
CA ASP A 38 -16.31 -19.46 9.26
C ASP A 38 -17.52 -19.86 8.38
N ASP A 39 -18.15 -18.86 7.75
CA ASP A 39 -19.26 -19.02 6.82
C ASP A 39 -18.83 -19.21 5.35
N VAL A 40 -17.53 -19.16 5.05
CA VAL A 40 -17.01 -19.38 3.69
C VAL A 40 -16.82 -20.87 3.46
N GLU A 41 -17.60 -21.39 2.54
CA GLU A 41 -17.57 -22.80 2.18
C GLU A 41 -16.43 -23.14 1.22
N LYS A 42 -16.15 -22.21 0.29
CA LYS A 42 -15.12 -22.41 -0.72
C LYS A 42 -14.48 -21.11 -1.17
N ILE A 43 -13.16 -21.10 -1.23
CA ILE A 43 -12.35 -20.07 -1.87
C ILE A 43 -11.85 -20.62 -3.20
N ILE A 44 -12.06 -19.85 -4.26
CA ILE A 44 -11.56 -20.14 -5.60
C ILE A 44 -10.72 -18.95 -6.03
N TYR A 45 -9.49 -19.19 -6.48
CA TYR A 45 -8.64 -18.18 -7.06
C TYR A 45 -8.37 -18.49 -8.53
N ASP A 46 -8.43 -17.48 -9.36
CA ASP A 46 -8.08 -17.50 -10.76
C ASP A 46 -7.32 -16.20 -11.09
N VAL A 47 -6.22 -16.32 -11.83
CA VAL A 47 -5.32 -15.18 -12.09
C VAL A 47 -6.01 -14.06 -12.85
N ASP A 48 -6.92 -14.39 -13.76
CA ASP A 48 -7.65 -13.41 -14.58
C ASP A 48 -8.94 -12.92 -13.88
N GLN A 49 -9.58 -13.81 -13.12
CA GLN A 49 -10.90 -13.57 -12.54
C GLN A 49 -10.87 -13.16 -11.07
N GLY A 50 -9.71 -13.16 -10.41
CA GLY A 50 -9.53 -12.84 -9.01
C GLY A 50 -10.05 -13.91 -8.05
N PHE A 51 -10.43 -13.51 -6.84
CA PHE A 51 -10.96 -14.40 -5.82
C PHE A 51 -12.48 -14.55 -5.94
N SER A 52 -12.99 -15.75 -5.71
CA SER A 52 -14.41 -16.03 -5.53
C SER A 52 -14.62 -16.76 -4.20
N PHE A 53 -15.38 -16.14 -3.31
CA PHE A 53 -15.78 -16.70 -2.03
C PHE A 53 -17.22 -17.20 -2.13
N CYS A 54 -17.43 -18.49 -1.89
CA CYS A 54 -18.73 -19.14 -1.98
C CYS A 54 -19.37 -19.27 -0.60
N PHE A 55 -20.65 -18.91 -0.53
CA PHE A 55 -21.46 -18.91 0.68
C PHE A 55 -22.77 -19.67 0.47
N ASN A 56 -23.23 -20.32 1.54
CA ASN A 56 -24.56 -20.93 1.59
C ASN A 56 -25.66 -19.94 1.98
N ILE A 57 -25.30 -18.86 2.69
CA ILE A 57 -26.23 -17.86 3.21
C ILE A 57 -25.95 -16.49 2.57
N ILE A 58 -27.00 -15.81 2.09
CA ILE A 58 -26.88 -14.52 1.42
C ILE A 58 -26.42 -13.40 2.37
N SER A 59 -26.91 -13.39 3.62
CA SER A 59 -26.54 -12.37 4.61
C SER A 59 -25.05 -12.41 4.96
N CYS A 60 -24.46 -13.60 5.05
CA CYS A 60 -23.02 -13.77 5.29
C CYS A 60 -22.21 -13.19 4.12
N ALA A 61 -22.62 -13.47 2.87
CA ALA A 61 -21.99 -12.89 1.68
C ALA A 61 -22.10 -11.35 1.63
N TRP A 62 -23.24 -10.79 2.02
CA TRP A 62 -23.44 -9.34 2.09
C TRP A 62 -22.60 -8.68 3.18
N TYR A 63 -22.55 -9.28 4.37
CA TYR A 63 -21.71 -8.82 5.48
C TYR A 63 -20.24 -8.86 5.09
N PHE A 64 -19.79 -9.96 4.49
CA PHE A 64 -18.44 -10.12 3.96
C PHE A 64 -18.06 -9.03 2.95
N ALA A 65 -18.94 -8.76 1.96
CA ALA A 65 -18.70 -7.73 0.97
C ALA A 65 -18.63 -6.31 1.59
N THR A 66 -19.45 -6.05 2.61
CA THR A 66 -19.42 -4.79 3.36
C THR A 66 -18.12 -4.63 4.14
N LEU A 67 -17.69 -5.69 4.82
CA LEU A 67 -16.47 -5.70 5.62
C LEU A 67 -15.22 -5.45 4.77
N ILE A 68 -15.14 -6.02 3.57
CA ILE A 68 -14.07 -5.69 2.62
C ILE A 68 -14.05 -4.19 2.33
N GLY A 69 -15.22 -3.57 2.11
CA GLY A 69 -15.33 -2.13 1.87
C GLY A 69 -15.00 -1.24 3.06
N ASP A 70 -14.98 -1.79 4.28
CA ASP A 70 -14.50 -1.08 5.47
C ASP A 70 -12.97 -1.14 5.63
N ILE A 71 -12.32 -2.13 5.02
CA ILE A 71 -10.86 -2.32 5.08
C ILE A 71 -10.16 -1.66 3.89
N VAL A 72 -10.68 -1.83 2.67
CA VAL A 72 -10.05 -1.39 1.41
C VAL A 72 -11.01 -0.57 0.55
N PRO A 73 -10.52 0.28 -0.38
CA PRO A 73 -11.38 1.14 -1.19
C PRO A 73 -11.96 0.30 -2.33
N VAL A 74 -13.27 0.08 -2.30
CA VAL A 74 -13.95 -0.78 -3.27
C VAL A 74 -15.16 -0.13 -3.92
N LYS A 75 -15.47 -0.58 -5.13
CA LYS A 75 -16.78 -0.45 -5.75
C LYS A 75 -17.48 -1.79 -5.68
N SER A 76 -18.58 -1.84 -4.94
CA SER A 76 -19.40 -3.03 -4.81
C SER A 76 -20.68 -2.93 -5.66
N ASN A 77 -21.07 -4.04 -6.25
CA ASN A 77 -22.35 -4.22 -6.93
C ASN A 77 -22.87 -5.62 -6.62
N TRP A 78 -24.18 -5.85 -6.75
CA TRP A 78 -24.76 -7.17 -6.58
C TRP A 78 -25.85 -7.43 -7.61
N ALA A 79 -26.00 -8.69 -7.99
CA ALA A 79 -27.00 -9.13 -8.94
C ALA A 79 -27.47 -10.54 -8.61
N MET A 80 -28.76 -10.80 -8.87
CA MET A 80 -29.29 -12.16 -8.87
C MET A 80 -29.01 -12.81 -10.24
N ILE A 81 -28.15 -13.83 -10.29
CA ILE A 81 -27.77 -14.49 -11.55
C ILE A 81 -28.79 -15.54 -11.96
N ILE A 82 -29.30 -16.32 -11.00
CA ILE A 82 -30.23 -17.41 -11.29
C ILE A 82 -31.48 -17.25 -10.41
N PRO A 83 -32.57 -16.68 -10.95
CA PRO A 83 -33.79 -16.42 -10.18
C PRO A 83 -34.42 -17.69 -9.60
N ARG A 84 -34.41 -18.79 -10.36
CA ARG A 84 -35.05 -20.06 -9.95
C ARG A 84 -34.40 -20.72 -8.74
N THR A 85 -33.12 -20.48 -8.52
CA THR A 85 -32.34 -21.07 -7.42
C THR A 85 -31.89 -20.00 -6.43
N GLU A 86 -32.44 -18.78 -6.55
CA GLU A 86 -32.09 -17.61 -5.73
C GLU A 86 -30.57 -17.45 -5.56
N ARG A 87 -29.83 -17.51 -6.68
CA ARG A 87 -28.37 -17.38 -6.63
C ARG A 87 -27.92 -15.95 -6.85
N TYR A 88 -27.13 -15.46 -5.91
CA TYR A 88 -26.65 -14.08 -5.87
C TYR A 88 -25.15 -13.99 -6.15
N LEU A 89 -24.76 -12.95 -6.86
CA LEU A 89 -23.38 -12.55 -7.07
C LEU A 89 -23.16 -11.16 -6.51
N PHE A 90 -22.19 -11.04 -5.62
CA PHE A 90 -21.64 -9.78 -5.17
C PHE A 90 -20.32 -9.57 -5.90
N SER A 91 -20.21 -8.49 -6.66
CA SER A 91 -18.98 -8.08 -7.33
C SER A 91 -18.33 -6.97 -6.51
N VAL A 92 -17.12 -7.21 -6.02
CA VAL A 92 -16.32 -6.27 -5.24
C VAL A 92 -15.06 -5.96 -6.04
N GLU A 93 -14.98 -4.75 -6.56
CA GLU A 93 -13.84 -4.27 -7.35
C GLU A 93 -13.00 -3.32 -6.51
N ILE A 94 -11.80 -3.76 -6.14
CA ILE A 94 -10.81 -2.98 -5.40
C ILE A 94 -10.17 -1.97 -6.35
N VAL A 95 -9.93 -0.74 -5.87
CA VAL A 95 -9.17 0.27 -6.61
C VAL A 95 -7.80 -0.31 -7.04
N PRO A 96 -7.43 -0.21 -8.34
CA PRO A 96 -6.23 -0.82 -8.89
C PRO A 96 -4.96 0.02 -8.66
N ILE A 97 -4.79 0.52 -7.43
CA ILE A 97 -3.62 1.29 -6.98
C ILE A 97 -3.08 0.62 -5.72
N CYS A 98 -1.77 0.40 -5.68
CA CYS A 98 -1.06 -0.20 -4.57
C CYS A 98 -0.13 0.80 -3.88
N CYS A 99 0.17 0.52 -2.61
CA CYS A 99 1.20 1.23 -1.85
C CYS A 99 2.57 1.13 -2.56
N GLY A 100 3.23 2.28 -2.75
CA GLY A 100 4.51 2.41 -3.44
C GLY A 100 4.40 2.60 -4.96
N ASP A 101 3.20 2.62 -5.53
CA ASP A 101 3.01 2.91 -6.96
C ASP A 101 3.32 4.39 -7.25
N LEU A 102 4.02 4.62 -8.36
CA LEU A 102 4.25 5.97 -8.90
C LEU A 102 3.23 6.23 -10.00
N ILE A 103 2.53 7.35 -9.88
CA ILE A 103 1.36 7.67 -10.71
C ILE A 103 1.60 9.03 -11.36
N PHE A 104 1.48 9.06 -12.68
CA PHE A 104 1.33 10.30 -13.44
C PHE A 104 -0.14 10.59 -13.62
N LEU A 105 -0.64 11.55 -12.85
CA LEU A 105 -2.03 11.94 -12.84
C LEU A 105 -2.41 12.67 -14.14
N PRO A 106 -3.53 12.29 -14.77
CA PRO A 106 -4.10 13.04 -15.88
C PRO A 106 -4.42 14.49 -15.47
N PRO A 107 -4.28 15.49 -16.37
CA PRO A 107 -4.48 16.91 -16.03
C PRO A 107 -5.88 17.22 -15.46
N ASN A 108 -6.91 16.52 -15.92
CA ASN A 108 -8.28 16.64 -15.41
C ASN A 108 -8.40 16.15 -13.96
N VAL A 109 -7.63 15.13 -13.57
CA VAL A 109 -7.59 14.63 -12.20
C VAL A 109 -6.84 15.60 -11.32
N VAL A 110 -5.65 16.07 -11.74
CA VAL A 110 -4.86 17.07 -10.99
C VAL A 110 -5.69 18.30 -10.65
N ALA A 111 -6.42 18.85 -11.62
CA ALA A 111 -7.30 20.01 -11.42
C ALA A 111 -8.40 19.77 -10.37
N SER A 112 -8.79 18.52 -10.11
CA SER A 112 -9.82 18.15 -9.14
C SER A 112 -9.30 17.89 -7.72
N LEU A 113 -8.00 17.60 -7.55
CA LEU A 113 -7.41 17.17 -6.27
C LEU A 113 -6.99 18.34 -5.35
N GLY A 114 -7.08 19.58 -5.85
CA GLY A 114 -6.82 20.79 -5.08
C GLY A 114 -5.56 21.55 -5.52
N PRO A 115 -5.29 22.71 -4.90
CA PRO A 115 -4.07 23.46 -5.15
C PRO A 115 -2.85 22.73 -4.56
N ASN A 116 -1.68 22.88 -5.18
CA ASN A 116 -0.37 22.40 -4.70
C ASN A 116 -0.05 20.90 -4.85
N ILE A 117 -0.91 20.11 -5.51
CA ILE A 117 -0.57 18.75 -5.94
C ILE A 117 -0.13 18.75 -7.40
N GLY A 118 1.07 18.24 -7.64
CA GLY A 118 1.64 18.08 -8.97
C GLY A 118 1.05 16.88 -9.73
N PRO A 119 1.41 16.72 -11.01
CA PRO A 119 1.01 15.58 -11.82
C PRO A 119 1.73 14.28 -11.41
N ILE A 120 2.77 14.34 -10.59
CA ILE A 120 3.54 13.16 -10.17
C ILE A 120 3.28 12.91 -8.69
N VAL A 121 2.73 11.74 -8.38
CA VAL A 121 2.38 11.36 -7.01
C VAL A 121 2.74 9.92 -6.71
N ILE A 122 2.99 9.63 -5.44
CA ILE A 122 3.24 8.29 -4.92
C ILE A 122 2.02 7.88 -4.10
N CYS A 123 1.53 6.66 -4.28
CA CYS A 123 0.55 6.12 -3.34
C CYS A 123 1.26 5.63 -2.08
N THR A 124 1.08 6.35 -0.97
CA THR A 124 1.70 6.03 0.31
C THR A 124 0.87 5.00 1.08
N ARG A 125 -0.45 5.15 1.09
CA ARG A 125 -1.32 4.28 1.89
C ARG A 125 -2.55 3.82 1.12
N VAL A 126 -2.96 2.57 1.32
CA VAL A 126 -4.23 2.02 0.84
C VAL A 126 -4.98 1.38 2.01
N ALA A 127 -6.09 1.99 2.40
CA ALA A 127 -7.07 1.48 3.37
C ALA A 127 -8.48 1.80 2.84
N LYS A 128 -9.49 2.02 3.70
CA LYS A 128 -10.83 2.49 3.27
C LYS A 128 -10.77 3.71 2.34
N THR A 129 -9.79 4.59 2.59
CA THR A 129 -9.33 5.62 1.67
C THR A 129 -7.85 5.37 1.34
N PHE A 130 -7.41 5.85 0.19
CA PHE A 130 -6.00 5.79 -0.18
C PHE A 130 -5.40 7.20 -0.20
N THR A 131 -4.11 7.28 0.14
CA THR A 131 -3.37 8.53 0.26
C THR A 131 -2.36 8.62 -0.87
N LEU A 132 -2.36 9.75 -1.55
CA LEU A 132 -1.37 10.15 -2.54
C LEU A 132 -0.47 11.23 -1.91
N LEU A 133 0.82 11.17 -2.21
CA LEU A 133 1.84 12.12 -1.79
C LEU A 133 2.50 12.71 -3.03
N ASP A 134 2.55 14.04 -3.11
CA ASP A 134 3.47 14.73 -4.01
C ASP A 134 4.88 14.74 -3.39
N PRO A 135 5.87 14.07 -4.00
CA PRO A 135 7.21 13.95 -3.42
C PRO A 135 8.02 15.25 -3.43
N PHE A 136 7.58 16.30 -4.13
CA PHE A 136 8.29 17.58 -4.23
C PHE A 136 7.71 18.66 -3.33
N THR A 137 6.40 18.59 -3.05
CA THR A 137 5.70 19.57 -2.19
C THR A 137 5.32 19.00 -0.83
N LEU A 138 5.46 17.68 -0.63
CA LEU A 138 4.94 16.94 0.52
C LEU A 138 3.43 17.09 0.73
N THR A 139 2.69 17.49 -0.31
CA THR A 139 1.25 17.63 -0.23
C THR A 139 0.58 16.26 -0.27
N HIS A 140 -0.25 15.99 0.72
CA HIS A 140 -1.05 14.77 0.78
C HIS A 140 -2.46 15.00 0.23
N CYS A 141 -2.93 14.05 -0.58
CA CYS A 141 -4.31 13.99 -1.04
C CYS A 141 -4.93 12.66 -0.61
N PHE A 142 -6.15 12.73 -0.06
CA PHE A 142 -6.90 11.56 0.38
C PHE A 142 -8.05 11.32 -0.58
N LEU A 143 -8.13 10.10 -1.12
CA LEU A 143 -9.14 9.70 -2.07
C LEU A 143 -9.93 8.50 -1.55
N ASP A 144 -11.25 8.59 -1.66
CA ASP A 144 -12.13 7.44 -1.49
C ASP A 144 -12.40 6.72 -2.82
N ALA A 145 -12.99 5.53 -2.73
CA ALA A 145 -13.33 4.75 -3.92
C ALA A 145 -14.29 5.51 -4.85
N HIS A 146 -15.27 6.23 -4.31
CA HIS A 146 -16.27 6.94 -5.10
C HIS A 146 -15.66 8.10 -5.90
N GLN A 147 -14.71 8.83 -5.34
CA GLN A 147 -13.93 9.87 -6.00
C GLN A 147 -13.07 9.26 -7.12
N TYR A 148 -12.38 8.14 -6.84
CA TYR A 148 -11.58 7.45 -7.84
C TYR A 148 -12.40 7.02 -9.05
N TRP A 149 -13.56 6.38 -8.84
CA TRP A 149 -14.38 5.84 -9.93
C TRP A 149 -15.07 6.91 -10.80
N LYS A 150 -15.03 8.20 -10.41
CA LYS A 150 -15.49 9.31 -11.27
C LYS A 150 -14.49 9.64 -12.38
N ALA A 151 -13.20 9.48 -12.11
CA ALA A 151 -12.12 9.76 -13.05
C ALA A 151 -10.97 8.76 -12.80
N PRO A 152 -11.15 7.49 -13.19
CA PRO A 152 -10.18 6.44 -12.89
C PRO A 152 -8.85 6.68 -13.63
N PHE A 153 -7.76 6.34 -12.97
CA PHE A 153 -6.39 6.40 -13.50
C PHE A 153 -5.61 5.15 -13.07
N THR A 154 -4.55 4.83 -13.79
CA THR A 154 -3.66 3.69 -13.50
C THR A 154 -2.30 4.19 -13.02
N HIS A 155 -1.58 3.33 -12.31
CA HIS A 155 -0.17 3.58 -11.98
C HIS A 155 0.66 3.66 -13.27
N SER A 156 1.72 4.47 -13.24
CA SER A 156 2.68 4.62 -14.34
C SER A 156 3.87 3.69 -14.15
N PHE A 157 4.29 3.52 -12.90
CA PHE A 157 5.28 2.52 -12.50
C PHE A 157 4.78 1.75 -11.28
N ASN A 158 5.06 0.46 -11.24
CA ASN A 158 4.77 -0.40 -10.10
C ASN A 158 6.05 -0.93 -9.47
N ARG A 159 5.92 -1.50 -8.26
CA ARG A 159 7.04 -1.96 -7.43
C ARG A 159 8.02 -2.92 -8.12
N THR A 160 7.63 -3.61 -9.19
CA THR A 160 8.53 -4.52 -9.95
C THR A 160 9.62 -3.78 -10.73
N GLN A 161 9.42 -2.49 -11.00
CA GLN A 161 10.36 -1.64 -11.73
C GLN A 161 11.29 -0.84 -10.81
N LEU A 162 11.27 -1.10 -9.50
CA LEU A 162 12.17 -0.44 -8.55
C LEU A 162 13.61 -0.86 -8.78
N VAL A 163 14.49 0.14 -8.79
CA VAL A 163 15.93 -0.01 -8.90
C VAL A 163 16.58 0.44 -7.61
N GLU A 164 17.68 -0.22 -7.24
CA GLU A 164 18.45 0.13 -6.06
C GLU A 164 19.43 1.28 -6.35
N TYR A 165 19.40 2.28 -5.47
CA TYR A 165 20.27 3.44 -5.45
C TYR A 165 21.08 3.46 -4.16
N VAL A 166 22.33 3.91 -4.25
CA VAL A 166 23.15 4.30 -3.10
C VAL A 166 23.10 5.82 -2.96
N VAL A 167 22.88 6.31 -1.74
CA VAL A 167 22.90 7.72 -1.40
C VAL A 167 24.35 8.15 -1.17
N LEU A 168 24.85 9.06 -1.99
CA LEU A 168 26.21 9.60 -1.89
C LEU A 168 26.27 10.84 -1.00
N ASP A 169 25.27 11.71 -1.10
CA ASP A 169 25.14 12.92 -0.29
C ASP A 169 23.66 13.30 -0.11
N ILE A 170 23.36 14.02 0.97
CA ILE A 170 22.00 14.51 1.25
C ILE A 170 22.03 15.86 1.98
N VAL A 171 21.27 16.81 1.45
CA VAL A 171 21.14 18.17 1.97
C VAL A 171 19.67 18.43 2.29
N LEU A 172 19.35 18.61 3.57
CA LEU A 172 18.00 18.93 4.02
C LEU A 172 17.59 20.32 3.55
N LEU A 173 16.37 20.45 3.04
CA LEU A 173 15.79 21.74 2.74
C LEU A 173 15.23 22.35 4.04
N GLN A 174 15.52 23.64 4.25
CA GLN A 174 15.02 24.37 5.42
C GLN A 174 13.54 24.66 5.21
N ASP A 175 12.72 24.27 6.19
CA ASP A 175 11.32 24.66 6.23
C ASP A 175 11.27 26.13 6.69
N ASN A 176 10.73 27.01 5.86
CA ASN A 176 10.45 28.38 6.26
C ASN A 176 9.25 28.41 7.21
N GLN A 177 9.38 27.89 8.44
CA GLN A 177 8.57 28.20 9.62
C GLN A 177 9.03 27.40 10.87
N GLN A 178 9.73 28.11 11.77
CA GLN A 178 9.76 27.93 13.25
C GLN A 178 10.12 26.55 13.86
N ASP A 179 11.33 26.05 13.64
CA ASP A 179 12.00 25.06 14.52
C ASP A 179 12.47 25.72 15.84
N ASN A 180 11.54 26.21 16.66
CA ASN A 180 11.83 26.66 18.04
C ASN A 180 10.63 26.33 18.93
N GLN A 181 10.62 25.09 19.44
CA GLN A 181 10.16 24.65 20.77
C GLN A 181 9.76 23.16 20.70
N ASP A 182 10.75 22.29 20.53
CA ASP A 182 10.64 20.84 20.79
C ASP A 182 11.15 20.52 22.20
N GLU A 183 10.81 21.32 23.21
CA GLU A 183 10.89 20.92 24.61
C GLU A 183 9.71 21.58 25.35
N GLU A 184 8.80 20.75 25.89
CA GLU A 184 7.61 21.09 26.69
C GLU A 184 6.34 21.51 25.93
N GLU A 185 5.50 20.53 25.55
CA GLU A 185 4.03 20.60 25.73
C GLU A 185 3.43 19.19 25.54
N GLU A 186 3.64 18.35 26.56
CA GLU A 186 2.64 17.37 26.93
C GLU A 186 1.45 18.16 27.50
N VAL A 187 0.23 17.75 27.14
CA VAL A 187 -1.09 18.13 27.72
C VAL A 187 -1.98 19.03 26.83
N VAL A 188 -3.11 18.43 26.44
CA VAL A 188 -4.37 18.93 25.84
C VAL A 188 -4.45 19.05 24.31
N GLU A 189 -4.91 17.99 23.64
CA GLU A 189 -5.79 18.20 22.48
C GLU A 189 -6.80 17.06 22.32
N GLU A 190 -7.80 17.07 23.21
CA GLU A 190 -9.05 16.35 23.01
C GLU A 190 -9.88 17.13 21.98
N ASN A 191 -10.23 16.47 20.86
CA ASN A 191 -11.15 16.91 19.79
C ASN A 191 -10.60 17.79 18.65
N ARG A 192 -9.49 17.39 18.00
CA ARG A 192 -9.25 17.73 16.58
C ARG A 192 -9.58 16.57 15.67
N GLU A 193 -10.45 16.85 14.70
CA GLU A 193 -11.02 15.88 13.77
C GLU A 193 -9.96 14.98 13.12
N LYS A 194 -10.26 13.68 13.04
CA LYS A 194 -9.41 12.57 12.57
C LYS A 194 -8.78 12.76 11.18
N LYS A 195 -9.14 13.81 10.44
CA LYS A 195 -8.60 14.14 9.11
C LYS A 195 -7.29 14.93 9.17
N TYR A 196 -7.07 15.75 10.21
CA TYR A 196 -5.84 16.56 10.37
C TYR A 196 -4.71 15.80 11.07
N ALA A 197 -5.02 14.75 11.83
CA ALA A 197 -4.03 13.90 12.50
C ALA A 197 -3.17 13.11 11.50
N ALA A 198 -3.76 12.62 10.40
CA ALA A 198 -3.02 11.90 9.36
C ALA A 198 -2.04 12.82 8.60
N ALA A 199 -2.44 14.06 8.33
CA ALA A 199 -1.57 15.07 7.71
C ALA A 199 -0.44 15.51 8.65
N ALA A 200 -0.72 15.63 9.96
CA ALA A 200 0.29 15.94 10.98
C ALA A 200 1.29 14.78 11.20
N ALA A 201 0.81 13.52 11.22
CA ALA A 201 1.67 12.34 11.28
C ALA A 201 2.55 12.21 10.02
N ALA A 202 1.98 12.49 8.84
CA ALA A 202 2.71 12.57 7.58
C ALA A 202 3.80 13.67 7.58
N ALA A 203 3.51 14.84 8.15
CA ALA A 203 4.50 15.92 8.32
C ALA A 203 5.66 15.50 9.25
N LYS A 204 5.44 14.55 10.16
CA LYS A 204 6.51 13.96 10.98
C LYS A 204 7.31 12.91 10.22
N LYS A 205 6.72 12.22 9.24
CA LYS A 205 7.36 11.12 8.49
C LYS A 205 8.30 11.62 7.39
N TYR A 206 7.88 12.62 6.62
CA TYR A 206 8.59 13.08 5.43
C TYR A 206 9.30 14.42 5.65
N ARG A 207 10.45 14.58 4.99
CA ARG A 207 11.19 15.85 4.96
C ARG A 207 11.84 15.99 3.59
N LEU A 208 11.70 17.17 2.98
CA LEU A 208 12.35 17.42 1.70
C LEU A 208 13.86 17.52 1.86
N ALA A 209 14.57 16.88 0.95
CA ALA A 209 16.01 16.99 0.83
C ALA A 209 16.42 16.92 -0.65
N ASP A 210 17.51 17.60 -0.97
CA ASP A 210 18.22 17.38 -2.24
C ASP A 210 19.28 16.30 -1.98
N ALA A 211 19.29 15.24 -2.79
CA ALA A 211 20.16 14.08 -2.62
C ALA A 211 20.99 13.85 -3.89
N VAL A 212 22.22 13.40 -3.70
CA VAL A 212 23.07 12.86 -4.77
C VAL A 212 23.04 11.35 -4.66
N VAL A 213 22.60 10.68 -5.72
CA VAL A 213 22.45 9.22 -5.73
C VAL A 213 23.12 8.60 -6.94
N ALA A 214 23.50 7.33 -6.83
CA ALA A 214 23.98 6.53 -7.95
C ALA A 214 23.24 5.19 -7.98
N ARG A 215 23.03 4.63 -9.18
CA ARG A 215 22.46 3.28 -9.31
C ARG A 215 23.50 2.27 -8.82
N VAL A 216 23.11 1.33 -7.97
CA VAL A 216 24.04 0.32 -7.44
C VAL A 216 24.64 -0.51 -8.57
N LYS A 217 23.85 -0.84 -9.60
CA LYS A 217 24.30 -1.57 -10.79
C LYS A 217 25.39 -0.85 -11.61
N ASP A 218 25.46 0.49 -11.52
CA ASP A 218 26.44 1.29 -12.28
C ASP A 218 27.69 1.56 -11.44
N THR A 219 27.61 1.41 -10.12
CA THR A 219 28.70 1.72 -9.19
C THR A 219 29.89 0.81 -9.45
N GLY A 220 31.06 1.39 -9.72
CA GLY A 220 32.29 0.66 -10.07
C GLY A 220 32.50 0.40 -11.56
N ASN A 221 31.45 0.56 -12.38
CA ASN A 221 31.53 0.46 -13.84
C ASN A 221 31.44 1.83 -14.51
N ASN A 222 30.56 2.71 -14.00
CA ASN A 222 30.33 4.08 -14.48
C ASN A 222 30.08 5.04 -13.30
N ASP A 223 30.66 6.23 -13.33
CA ASP A 223 30.48 7.28 -12.30
C ASP A 223 29.22 8.14 -12.55
N THR A 224 28.13 7.53 -13.03
CA THR A 224 26.88 8.26 -13.29
C THR A 224 26.17 8.54 -11.97
N THR A 225 26.06 9.82 -11.62
CA THR A 225 25.33 10.30 -10.43
C THR A 225 24.14 11.15 -10.85
N PHE A 226 23.11 11.14 -10.02
CA PHE A 226 21.88 11.89 -10.22
C PHE A 226 21.64 12.81 -9.04
N GLN A 227 21.35 14.08 -9.33
CA GLN A 227 20.85 15.03 -8.34
C GLN A 227 19.32 14.98 -8.37
N ILE A 228 18.71 14.63 -7.24
CA ILE A 228 17.26 14.47 -7.13
C ILE A 228 16.72 15.15 -5.89
N ARG A 229 15.45 15.54 -5.93
CA ARG A 229 14.70 15.92 -4.74
C ARG A 229 13.97 14.71 -4.18
N THR A 230 14.06 14.50 -2.88
CA THR A 230 13.43 13.36 -2.19
C THR A 230 12.60 13.81 -0.99
N HIS A 231 11.53 13.08 -0.71
CA HIS A 231 10.69 13.22 0.47
C HIS A 231 11.22 12.41 1.68
N LEU A 232 12.25 11.58 1.46
CA LEU A 232 12.85 10.70 2.46
C LEU A 232 14.02 11.36 3.23
N GLY A 233 14.09 12.70 3.24
CA GLY A 233 15.19 13.44 3.84
C GLY A 233 15.40 13.15 5.33
N ARG A 234 14.34 12.79 6.06
CA ARG A 234 14.41 12.50 7.49
C ARG A 234 15.13 11.17 7.80
N ILE A 235 15.09 10.20 6.88
CA ILE A 235 15.54 8.82 7.13
C ILE A 235 16.81 8.43 6.37
N LEU A 236 17.10 9.12 5.27
CA LEU A 236 18.27 8.84 4.44
C LEU A 236 19.50 9.58 4.95
N LYS A 237 20.64 8.88 4.90
CA LYS A 237 21.98 9.37 5.21
C LYS A 237 22.93 8.94 4.09
N PRO A 238 24.07 9.63 3.92
CA PRO A 238 25.12 9.17 3.00
C PRO A 238 25.56 7.75 3.33
N GLY A 239 25.67 6.90 2.31
CA GLY A 239 25.96 5.47 2.42
C GLY A 239 24.73 4.57 2.56
N ASP A 240 23.53 5.11 2.80
CA ASP A 240 22.30 4.31 2.80
C ASP A 240 21.95 3.85 1.37
N HIS A 241 21.23 2.73 1.28
CA HIS A 241 20.61 2.31 0.02
C HIS A 241 19.11 2.57 0.06
N ALA A 242 18.55 2.86 -1.10
CA ALA A 242 17.13 3.11 -1.28
C ALA A 242 16.63 2.49 -2.59
N LEU A 243 15.37 2.08 -2.61
CA LEU A 243 14.68 1.70 -3.83
C LEU A 243 14.00 2.93 -4.43
N GLY A 244 14.10 3.09 -5.75
CA GLY A 244 13.46 4.18 -6.46
C GLY A 244 13.14 3.83 -7.91
N TYR A 245 12.24 4.61 -8.51
CA TYR A 245 11.96 4.53 -9.93
C TYR A 245 12.99 5.34 -10.71
N ASP A 246 13.55 4.70 -11.73
CA ASP A 246 14.43 5.34 -12.71
C ASP A 246 13.57 6.01 -13.79
N LEU A 247 13.66 7.33 -13.88
CA LEU A 247 12.96 8.14 -14.86
C LEU A 247 13.92 8.73 -15.90
N SER A 248 15.21 8.39 -15.82
CA SER A 248 16.28 8.92 -16.66
C SER A 248 16.33 8.27 -18.04
N GLY A 249 15.21 8.22 -18.78
CA GLY A 249 15.15 7.93 -20.23
C GLY A 249 15.83 6.65 -20.76
N GLY A 250 16.33 5.75 -19.91
CA GLY A 250 16.93 4.47 -20.27
C GLY A 250 15.88 3.38 -20.50
N GLU A 251 16.29 2.21 -21.02
CA GLU A 251 15.40 1.07 -21.32
C GLU A 251 14.43 0.76 -20.18
N GLY A 252 13.16 1.15 -20.34
CA GLY A 252 12.10 1.06 -19.32
C GLY A 252 11.49 2.40 -18.89
N GLY A 253 12.04 3.54 -19.35
CA GLY A 253 11.45 4.86 -19.18
C GLY A 253 10.09 4.94 -19.86
N ALA A 254 9.11 5.49 -19.16
CA ALA A 254 7.78 5.69 -19.72
C ALA A 254 7.87 6.51 -21.02
N ASP A 255 7.13 6.09 -22.06
CA ASP A 255 6.88 6.86 -23.28
C ASP A 255 6.02 8.09 -22.94
N THR A 256 6.52 8.99 -22.10
CA THR A 256 5.87 10.25 -21.79
C THR A 256 6.33 11.27 -22.82
N ASN A 257 5.51 11.45 -23.85
CA ASN A 257 5.52 12.58 -24.78
C ASN A 257 5.29 13.96 -24.10
N THR A 258 5.67 14.11 -22.83
CA THR A 258 5.64 15.37 -22.09
C THR A 258 7.08 15.86 -21.96
N ASN A 259 7.44 16.82 -22.80
CA ASN A 259 8.67 17.62 -22.75
C ASN A 259 8.79 18.45 -21.46
N ASN A 260 8.71 17.82 -20.29
CA ASN A 260 8.82 18.46 -19.00
C ASN A 260 10.01 17.89 -18.24
N ASN A 261 10.64 18.77 -17.47
CA ASN A 261 11.79 18.57 -16.60
C ASN A 261 11.54 17.49 -15.51
N LEU A 262 11.39 16.23 -15.93
CA LEU A 262 11.22 15.09 -15.03
C LEU A 262 12.50 14.92 -14.20
N PRO A 263 12.38 14.62 -12.90
CA PRO A 263 13.55 14.26 -12.11
C PRO A 263 14.14 12.96 -12.67
N ALA A 264 15.45 12.77 -12.49
CA ALA A 264 16.12 11.56 -12.97
C ALA A 264 15.65 10.29 -12.24
N ALA A 265 15.31 10.41 -10.96
CA ALA A 265 14.79 9.31 -10.16
C ALA A 265 13.87 9.82 -9.04
N ILE A 266 12.98 8.94 -8.57
CA ILE A 266 12.15 9.17 -7.39
C ILE A 266 12.34 7.99 -6.44
N LEU A 267 12.96 8.25 -5.27
CA LEU A 267 13.13 7.25 -4.23
C LEU A 267 11.79 6.98 -3.54
N ILE A 268 11.52 5.72 -3.21
CA ILE A 268 10.26 5.26 -2.62
C ILE A 268 10.45 4.74 -1.20
N SER A 269 11.51 3.96 -0.95
CA SER A 269 11.77 3.37 0.36
C SER A 269 13.26 3.20 0.62
N LYS A 270 13.67 3.34 1.89
CA LYS A 270 15.02 2.99 2.34
C LYS A 270 15.15 1.46 2.42
N ILE A 271 16.34 0.93 2.16
CA ILE A 271 16.70 -0.47 2.43
C ILE A 271 17.43 -0.51 3.77
N SER A 272 16.93 -1.34 4.69
CA SER A 272 17.58 -1.59 5.97
C SER A 272 18.61 -2.71 5.84
N TYR A 273 19.79 -2.53 6.43
CA TYR A 273 20.83 -3.55 6.52
C TYR A 273 21.05 -3.94 7.99
N ALA A 274 21.26 -5.23 8.24
CA ALA A 274 21.59 -5.74 9.56
C ALA A 274 22.83 -6.64 9.48
N GLU A 275 23.59 -6.68 10.57
CA GLU A 275 24.72 -7.59 10.68
C GLU A 275 24.26 -8.94 11.23
N VAL A 276 24.35 -9.97 10.40
CA VAL A 276 24.01 -11.35 10.78
C VAL A 276 25.26 -12.19 10.65
N ASN A 277 25.75 -12.71 11.78
CA ASN A 277 26.96 -13.53 11.86
C ASN A 277 28.21 -12.86 11.26
N GLY A 278 28.41 -11.56 11.51
CA GLY A 278 29.55 -10.80 11.01
C GLY A 278 29.47 -10.44 9.51
N ARG A 279 28.30 -10.61 8.88
CA ARG A 279 28.04 -10.20 7.50
C ARG A 279 26.92 -9.17 7.48
N VAL A 280 27.14 -8.06 6.78
CA VAL A 280 26.09 -7.08 6.50
C VAL A 280 25.18 -7.67 5.42
N VAL A 281 23.92 -7.89 5.77
CA VAL A 281 22.90 -8.45 4.88
C VAL A 281 21.74 -7.48 4.83
N ALA A 282 21.19 -7.25 3.64
CA ALA A 282 19.94 -6.51 3.51
C ALA A 282 18.87 -7.23 4.34
N VAL A 283 18.26 -6.51 5.27
CA VAL A 283 17.11 -7.02 6.01
C VAL A 283 16.02 -7.22 4.96
N LYS A 284 15.73 -8.49 4.66
CA LYS A 284 14.59 -8.80 3.81
C LYS A 284 13.36 -8.25 4.50
N ASP A 285 12.69 -7.33 3.82
CA ASP A 285 11.42 -6.78 4.24
C ASP A 285 10.52 -7.95 4.65
N LYS A 286 10.14 -7.98 5.94
CA LYS A 286 9.29 -9.03 6.49
C LYS A 286 8.04 -9.18 5.64
N TRP A 287 7.51 -8.05 5.18
CA TRP A 287 6.35 -8.01 4.30
C TRP A 287 6.59 -8.76 2.99
N GLU A 288 7.77 -8.64 2.39
CA GLU A 288 8.10 -9.37 1.16
C GLU A 288 8.18 -10.87 1.45
N SER A 289 8.77 -11.27 2.58
CA SER A 289 8.82 -12.68 2.98
C SER A 289 7.42 -13.25 3.22
N ASP A 290 6.57 -12.53 3.94
CA ASP A 290 5.18 -12.93 4.22
C ASP A 290 4.32 -12.93 2.93
N TYR A 291 4.58 -12.00 2.01
CA TYR A 291 3.93 -11.98 0.69
C TYR A 291 4.31 -13.19 -0.16
N GLN A 292 5.58 -13.61 -0.15
CA GLN A 292 6.01 -14.84 -0.82
C GLN A 292 5.34 -16.08 -0.21
N LEU A 293 5.17 -16.13 1.11
CA LEU A 293 4.41 -17.21 1.77
C LEU A 293 2.94 -17.19 1.36
N PHE A 294 2.30 -16.02 1.35
CA PHE A 294 0.94 -15.85 0.83
C PHE A 294 0.80 -16.38 -0.60
N PHE A 295 1.75 -16.06 -1.47
CA PHE A 295 1.74 -16.51 -2.85
C PHE A 295 1.93 -18.03 -2.97
N ASN A 296 2.80 -18.62 -2.15
CA ASN A 296 2.97 -20.08 -2.09
C ASN A 296 1.69 -20.79 -1.63
N ASP A 297 1.02 -20.27 -0.60
CA ASP A 297 -0.24 -20.84 -0.10
C ASP A 297 -1.35 -20.71 -1.15
N LEU A 298 -1.42 -19.58 -1.85
CA LEU A 298 -2.33 -19.36 -2.97
C LEU A 298 -2.14 -20.38 -4.10
N GLN A 299 -0.88 -20.77 -4.39
CA GLN A 299 -0.55 -21.77 -5.41
C GLN A 299 -0.82 -23.21 -4.94
N GLN A 300 -0.64 -23.51 -3.66
CA GLN A 300 -0.84 -24.86 -3.11
C GLN A 300 -2.32 -25.18 -2.89
N ASP A 301 -3.00 -24.35 -2.11
CA ASP A 301 -4.42 -24.48 -1.81
C ASP A 301 -4.99 -23.13 -1.35
N PRO A 302 -5.83 -22.45 -2.17
CA PRO A 302 -6.47 -21.19 -1.81
C PRO A 302 -7.28 -21.23 -0.50
N GLN A 303 -7.67 -22.42 -0.02
CA GLN A 303 -8.36 -22.60 1.27
C GLN A 303 -7.44 -22.40 2.48
N LEU A 304 -6.13 -22.41 2.30
CA LEU A 304 -5.17 -22.11 3.37
C LEU A 304 -5.10 -20.62 3.67
N LEU A 305 -5.47 -19.80 2.70
CA LEU A 305 -5.50 -18.36 2.86
C LEU A 305 -6.56 -17.96 3.87
N PHE A 306 -6.24 -16.91 4.64
CA PHE A 306 -7.14 -16.31 5.60
C PHE A 306 -7.58 -17.21 6.78
N LYS A 307 -7.06 -18.44 6.92
CA LYS A 307 -7.26 -19.26 8.12
C LYS A 307 -6.41 -18.75 9.28
N ILE A 308 -6.91 -18.83 10.51
CA ILE A 308 -6.12 -18.53 11.72
C ILE A 308 -4.86 -19.39 11.79
N THR A 309 -4.87 -20.59 11.21
CA THR A 309 -3.67 -21.44 11.14
C THR A 309 -2.54 -20.80 10.33
N ALA A 310 -2.85 -19.89 9.41
CA ALA A 310 -1.89 -19.04 8.71
C ALA A 310 -1.31 -17.92 9.61
N ALA A 311 -1.91 -17.62 10.76
CA ALA A 311 -1.33 -16.73 11.76
C ALA A 311 -0.01 -17.28 12.33
N TYR A 312 0.16 -18.61 12.31
CA TYR A 312 1.39 -19.29 12.76
C TYR A 312 2.54 -19.22 11.75
N ARG A 313 2.42 -18.45 10.66
CA ARG A 313 3.55 -18.12 9.76
C ARG A 313 4.71 -17.43 10.50
N ASN A 314 4.51 -16.99 11.76
CA ASN A 314 5.57 -16.47 12.63
C ASN A 314 5.58 -17.12 14.03
N PRO A 315 6.52 -18.05 14.33
CA PRO A 315 6.69 -18.61 15.68
C PRO A 315 7.19 -17.60 16.74
N ASN A 316 7.64 -16.41 16.33
CA ASN A 316 8.17 -15.37 17.24
C ASN A 316 7.16 -14.25 17.56
N ASN A 317 5.98 -14.20 16.91
CA ASN A 317 4.93 -13.24 17.26
C ASN A 317 3.86 -13.90 18.14
N HIS A 318 4.12 -13.98 19.44
CA HIS A 318 3.03 -14.13 20.41
C HIS A 318 2.37 -12.76 20.57
N TYR A 319 1.28 -12.50 19.85
CA TYR A 319 0.37 -11.44 20.26
C TYR A 319 -0.31 -11.91 21.54
N THR A 320 0.24 -11.57 22.72
CA THR A 320 -0.43 -11.81 24.00
C THR A 320 -1.65 -10.92 24.10
N TYR A 321 -2.79 -11.44 23.68
CA TYR A 321 -4.09 -10.83 23.90
C TYR A 321 -4.46 -11.01 25.38
N GLY A 322 -4.36 -9.93 26.15
CA GLY A 322 -4.68 -9.88 27.57
C GLY A 322 -5.90 -9.03 27.86
N GLY A 323 -7.11 -9.51 27.54
CA GLY A 323 -8.34 -8.88 28.00
C GLY A 323 -9.62 -9.45 27.38
N PRO A 324 -10.78 -9.40 28.06
CA PRO A 324 -12.04 -9.85 27.49
C PRO A 324 -12.59 -8.84 26.47
N PHE A 325 -13.15 -9.37 25.39
CA PHE A 325 -13.68 -8.66 24.22
C PHE A 325 -14.94 -7.86 24.59
N VAL A 326 -14.83 -6.54 24.66
CA VAL A 326 -15.98 -5.62 24.73
C VAL A 326 -15.69 -4.48 23.75
N ASP A 327 -16.57 -4.39 22.74
CA ASP A 327 -16.57 -3.48 21.60
C ASP A 327 -15.52 -3.74 20.49
N PRO A 328 -15.92 -3.64 19.20
CA PRO A 328 -14.99 -3.75 18.08
C PRO A 328 -13.94 -2.66 18.28
N PRO A 329 -12.66 -3.01 18.43
CA PRO A 329 -11.66 -2.02 18.76
C PRO A 329 -11.66 -0.99 17.64
N THR A 330 -11.99 0.25 17.96
CA THR A 330 -11.45 1.41 17.25
C THR A 330 -9.94 1.39 17.51
N ARG A 331 -9.25 0.43 16.89
CA ARG A 331 -7.82 0.25 17.04
C ARG A 331 -7.12 1.34 16.23
N PRO A 332 -6.02 1.91 16.73
CA PRO A 332 -5.09 2.63 15.87
C PRO A 332 -4.68 1.67 14.75
N PHE A 333 -5.12 1.97 13.54
CA PHE A 333 -4.67 1.31 12.34
C PHE A 333 -3.25 1.80 12.12
N ASP A 334 -2.26 0.99 12.50
CA ASP A 334 -0.88 1.20 12.07
C ASP A 334 -0.88 1.03 10.55
N PRO A 335 -0.66 2.12 9.78
CA PRO A 335 -0.61 2.05 8.33
C PRO A 335 0.43 1.03 7.89
N LEU A 336 0.20 0.41 6.72
CA LEU A 336 1.17 -0.50 6.08
C LEU A 336 2.60 0.06 6.07
N GLU A 337 2.74 1.38 6.06
CA GLU A 337 3.98 2.12 6.02
C GLU A 337 4.72 2.20 7.37
N ASP A 338 4.01 2.13 8.51
CA ASP A 338 4.64 2.17 9.85
C ASP A 338 5.16 0.78 10.25
N LEU A 339 4.79 -0.27 9.50
CA LEU A 339 5.40 -1.60 9.56
C LEU A 339 6.62 -1.74 8.63
N LEU A 340 6.82 -0.82 7.68
CA LEU A 340 7.97 -0.82 6.75
C LEU A 340 9.20 -0.09 7.33
N ASP A 341 9.00 0.67 8.41
CA ASP A 341 10.06 1.41 9.12
C ASP A 341 10.59 0.66 10.37
N GLY A 342 10.27 -0.64 10.54
CA GLY A 342 10.63 -1.48 11.68
C GLY A 342 11.58 -2.63 11.37
#